data_AF-Q7VII6-F1
#
_entry.id   AF-Q7VII6-F1
#
_cell.length_a   1.000
_cell.length_b   1.000
_cell.length_c   1.000
_cell.angle_alpha   90.00
_cell.angle_beta   90.00
_cell.angle_gamma   90.00
#
_symmetry.space_group_name_H-M   'P 1'
#
loop_
_entity.id
_entity.type
_entity.pdbx_description
1 polymer ?
#
loop_
_entity_poly.entity_id
_entity_poly.type
_entity_poly.pdbx_seq_one_letter_code
_entity_poly.pdbx_strand_id
1 'polypeptide(L)'
;MLSLPCASFIVFMNLINKCGFTMENISDWFLRIIREDEKKGIMSGWIEEKRFIFLPSMTYTIEHIIKGGSIIVLTDEKCEWFGDYIITHINQSHKGRPFFPIVQIKYLHNMIDSNKEGSIQGFKLIKDMLDMMYSNYRFWYIGKKNTRADFAKNSGEGWFWIFDENNTFLSSTDEKLDYKLLSLFKLFDRAILEAMFNRISLDI
;
A
#
# COMPACT_ATOMS: atom_id res chain seq x y z
N MET A 1 3.12 -30.51 -15.69
CA MET A 1 2.66 -29.34 -16.46
C MET A 1 3.22 -28.10 -15.77
N LEU A 2 4.38 -27.61 -16.21
CA LEU A 2 5.02 -26.42 -15.66
C LEU A 2 4.44 -25.21 -16.40
N SER A 3 3.61 -24.41 -15.73
CA SER A 3 3.17 -23.13 -16.25
C SER A 3 4.27 -22.08 -16.02
N LEU A 4 4.83 -21.59 -17.13
CA LEU A 4 5.71 -20.42 -17.16
C LEU A 4 4.86 -19.17 -17.50
N PRO A 5 4.59 -18.27 -16.54
CA PRO A 5 4.12 -16.93 -16.85
C PRO A 5 5.23 -15.86 -16.76
N CYS A 6 6.43 -16.19 -16.25
CA CYS A 6 7.51 -15.20 -16.05
C CYS A 6 8.13 -14.64 -17.34
N ALA A 7 8.08 -15.38 -18.46
CA ALA A 7 8.76 -14.98 -19.69
C ALA A 7 8.18 -13.70 -20.31
N SER A 8 6.85 -13.52 -20.27
CA SER A 8 6.20 -12.34 -20.86
C SER A 8 6.49 -11.04 -20.09
N PHE A 9 6.72 -11.13 -18.78
CA PHE A 9 7.01 -9.97 -17.93
C PHE A 9 8.42 -9.43 -18.17
N ILE A 10 9.41 -10.33 -18.30
CA ILE A 10 10.81 -9.99 -18.56
C ILE A 10 11.00 -9.41 -19.97
N VAL A 11 10.28 -9.94 -20.97
CA VAL A 11 10.32 -9.41 -22.34
C VAL A 11 9.72 -7.99 -22.41
N PHE A 12 8.66 -7.72 -21.65
CA PHE A 12 8.07 -6.38 -21.56
C PHE A 12 9.01 -5.37 -20.87
N MET A 13 9.70 -5.77 -19.80
CA MET A 13 10.73 -4.96 -19.13
C MET A 13 11.88 -4.57 -20.07
N ASN A 14 12.35 -5.51 -20.88
CA ASN A 14 13.47 -5.27 -21.82
C ASN A 14 13.11 -4.32 -22.98
N LEU A 15 11.82 -4.17 -23.31
CA LEU A 15 11.35 -3.23 -24.33
C LEU A 15 11.28 -1.79 -23.81
N ILE A 16 10.98 -1.58 -22.52
CA ILE A 16 10.91 -0.24 -21.90
C ILE A 16 12.30 0.39 -21.75
N ASN A 17 13.33 -0.42 -21.43
CA ASN A 17 14.71 0.04 -21.24
C ASN A 17 15.40 0.57 -22.52
N LYS A 18 14.80 0.41 -23.72
CA LYS A 18 15.36 0.94 -24.97
C LYS A 18 15.10 2.44 -25.21
N CYS A 19 14.25 3.08 -24.39
CA CYS A 19 13.90 4.49 -24.53
C CYS A 19 14.59 5.39 -23.50
N GLY A 20 15.92 5.33 -23.34
CA GLY A 20 16.73 6.43 -22.77
C GLY A 20 16.26 7.10 -21.46
N PHE A 21 15.45 6.45 -20.62
CA PHE A 21 14.99 7.02 -19.35
C PHE A 21 16.12 6.83 -18.33
N THR A 22 16.71 7.93 -17.87
CA THR A 22 17.57 7.92 -16.69
C THR A 22 16.71 7.58 -15.47
N MET A 23 17.07 6.50 -14.78
CA MET A 23 16.42 6.09 -13.54
C MET A 23 16.60 7.18 -12.47
N GLU A 24 15.49 7.71 -11.96
CA GLU A 24 15.47 8.76 -10.92
C GLU A 24 15.51 8.11 -9.53
N ASN A 25 16.10 8.77 -8.52
CA ASN A 25 16.00 8.27 -7.14
C ASN A 25 14.57 8.51 -6.60
N ILE A 26 14.02 7.57 -5.83
CA ILE A 26 12.65 7.69 -5.29
C ILE A 26 12.44 8.97 -4.44
N SER A 27 13.45 9.43 -3.70
CA SER A 27 13.36 10.67 -2.92
C SER A 27 13.21 11.89 -3.81
N ASP A 28 13.97 11.97 -4.90
CA ASP A 28 13.90 13.07 -5.86
C ASP A 28 12.56 13.04 -6.62
N TRP A 29 12.16 11.84 -7.08
CA TRP A 29 10.88 11.62 -7.72
C TRP A 29 9.72 12.05 -6.81
N PHE A 30 9.78 11.68 -5.53
CA PHE A 30 8.74 11.98 -4.54
C PHE A 30 8.57 13.49 -4.34
N LEU A 31 9.67 14.22 -4.15
CA LEU A 31 9.65 15.68 -4.00
C LEU A 31 9.16 16.38 -5.27
N ARG A 32 9.62 15.92 -6.44
CA ARG A 32 9.22 16.48 -7.72
C ARG A 32 7.71 16.33 -7.94
N ILE A 33 7.17 15.13 -7.73
CA ILE A 33 5.74 14.85 -7.93
C ILE A 33 4.86 15.64 -6.97
N ILE A 34 5.24 15.76 -5.68
CA ILE A 34 4.49 16.59 -4.73
C ILE A 34 4.45 18.06 -5.18
N ARG A 35 5.59 18.61 -5.61
CA ARG A 35 5.63 20.01 -6.05
C ARG A 35 4.88 20.24 -7.36
N GLU A 36 4.87 19.27 -8.26
CA GLU A 36 4.05 19.32 -9.48
C GLU A 36 2.56 19.27 -9.18
N ASP A 37 2.14 18.45 -8.22
CA ASP A 37 0.76 18.35 -7.76
C ASP A 37 0.31 19.65 -7.09
N GLU A 38 1.14 20.25 -6.23
CA GLU A 38 0.88 21.55 -5.61
C GLU A 38 0.69 22.65 -6.66
N LYS A 39 1.55 22.69 -7.70
CA LYS A 39 1.40 23.62 -8.83
C LYS A 39 0.10 23.42 -9.61
N LYS A 40 -0.47 22.22 -9.60
CA LYS A 40 -1.77 21.88 -10.22
C LYS A 40 -2.96 22.13 -9.28
N GLY A 41 -2.72 22.69 -8.09
CA GLY A 41 -3.76 22.98 -7.10
C GLY A 41 -4.15 21.78 -6.23
N ILE A 42 -3.37 20.71 -6.25
CA ILE A 42 -3.53 19.56 -5.33
C ILE A 42 -2.76 19.90 -4.05
N MET A 43 -3.46 20.10 -2.94
CA MET A 43 -2.91 20.36 -1.60
C MET A 43 -2.03 19.19 -1.11
N SER A 44 -0.77 19.18 -1.50
CA SER A 44 0.18 18.07 -1.30
C SER A 44 1.41 18.51 -0.50
N GLY A 45 1.60 19.80 -0.27
CA GLY A 45 2.71 20.34 0.55
C GLY A 45 2.82 19.72 1.95
N TRP A 46 1.70 19.33 2.57
CA TRP A 46 1.70 18.63 3.86
C TRP A 46 2.38 17.25 3.81
N ILE A 47 2.45 16.61 2.63
CA ILE A 47 3.15 15.35 2.43
C ILE A 47 4.68 15.59 2.42
N GLU A 48 5.14 16.70 1.84
CA GLU A 48 6.57 17.06 1.80
C GLU A 48 7.15 17.25 3.21
N GLU A 49 6.34 17.81 4.14
CA GLU A 49 6.70 17.96 5.56
C GLU A 49 6.84 16.60 6.28
N LYS A 50 6.08 15.60 5.85
CA LYS A 50 6.01 14.27 6.47
C LYS A 50 6.79 13.21 5.71
N ARG A 51 7.58 13.62 4.70
CA ARG A 51 8.29 12.72 3.79
C ARG A 51 9.18 11.70 4.51
N PHE A 52 9.88 12.10 5.56
CA PHE A 52 10.81 11.22 6.27
C PHE A 52 10.11 10.08 7.02
N ILE A 53 8.82 10.26 7.33
CA ILE A 53 7.99 9.22 7.94
C ILE A 53 7.38 8.34 6.85
N PHE A 54 6.83 8.97 5.81
CA PHE A 54 6.05 8.27 4.79
C PHE A 54 6.92 7.52 3.77
N LEU A 55 7.94 8.19 3.22
CA LEU A 55 8.74 7.69 2.09
C LEU A 55 9.41 6.34 2.37
N PRO A 56 10.07 6.10 3.54
CA PRO A 56 10.65 4.78 3.80
C PRO A 56 9.59 3.69 3.85
N SER A 57 8.48 3.92 4.56
CA SER A 57 7.39 2.94 4.69
C SER A 57 6.73 2.61 3.35
N MET A 58 6.56 3.62 2.48
CA MET A 58 6.04 3.45 1.13
C MET A 58 7.01 2.62 0.28
N THR A 59 8.31 2.92 0.35
CA THR A 59 9.35 2.24 -0.42
C THR A 59 9.45 0.76 -0.05
N TYR A 60 9.47 0.43 1.24
CA TYR A 60 9.43 -0.96 1.70
C TYR A 60 8.17 -1.71 1.22
N THR A 61 7.03 -1.03 1.15
CA THR A 61 5.79 -1.61 0.64
C THR A 61 5.86 -1.87 -0.86
N ILE A 62 6.37 -0.92 -1.63
CA ILE A 62 6.57 -1.07 -3.09
C ILE A 62 7.56 -2.21 -3.37
N GLU A 63 8.68 -2.26 -2.66
CA GLU A 63 9.66 -3.34 -2.79
C GLU A 63 9.05 -4.71 -2.52
N HIS A 64 8.26 -4.84 -1.45
CA HIS A 64 7.58 -6.08 -1.12
C HIS A 64 6.69 -6.55 -2.27
N ILE A 65 5.93 -5.64 -2.89
CA ILE A 65 5.07 -5.96 -4.03
C ILE A 65 5.89 -6.37 -5.26
N ILE A 66 6.96 -5.62 -5.59
CA ILE A 66 7.86 -5.95 -6.72
C ILE A 66 8.51 -7.32 -6.54
N LYS A 67 8.85 -7.69 -5.30
CA LYS A 67 9.39 -9.01 -4.93
C LYS A 67 8.32 -10.12 -4.92
N GLY A 68 7.09 -9.85 -5.34
CA GLY A 68 5.99 -10.81 -5.45
C GLY A 68 5.17 -11.00 -4.18
N GLY A 69 5.38 -10.17 -3.16
CA GLY A 69 4.61 -10.17 -1.93
C GLY A 69 3.20 -9.59 -2.11
N SER A 70 2.23 -10.12 -1.36
CA SER A 70 0.85 -9.63 -1.35
C SER A 70 0.62 -8.56 -0.27
N ILE A 71 -0.31 -7.64 -0.52
CA ILE A 71 -0.80 -6.69 0.49
C ILE A 71 -2.27 -7.00 0.79
N ILE A 72 -2.58 -7.22 2.06
CA ILE A 72 -3.95 -7.38 2.53
C ILE A 72 -4.38 -6.06 3.17
N VAL A 73 -5.32 -5.37 2.54
CA VAL A 73 -5.92 -4.14 3.04
C VAL A 73 -6.89 -4.47 4.15
N LEU A 74 -6.74 -3.77 5.28
CA LEU A 74 -7.57 -3.90 6.47
C LEU A 74 -7.94 -2.49 6.96
N THR A 75 -9.19 -2.28 7.35
CA THR A 75 -9.63 -0.96 7.81
C THR A 75 -10.39 -1.03 9.13
N ASP A 76 -10.48 0.10 9.83
CA ASP A 76 -11.57 0.29 10.77
C ASP A 76 -12.92 0.41 10.03
N GLU A 77 -14.01 0.48 10.79
CA GLU A 77 -15.37 0.60 10.26
C GLU A 77 -15.60 1.92 9.53
N LYS A 78 -14.95 3.02 9.96
CA LYS A 78 -15.13 4.35 9.36
C LYS A 78 -14.40 4.50 8.04
N CYS A 79 -13.31 3.77 7.85
CA CYS A 79 -12.47 3.78 6.65
C CYS A 79 -12.78 2.64 5.68
N GLU A 80 -13.86 1.87 5.88
CA GLU A 80 -14.24 0.79 4.96
C GLU A 80 -14.43 1.29 3.53
N TRP A 81 -15.02 2.49 3.36
CA TRP A 81 -15.16 3.15 2.06
C TRP A 81 -13.81 3.35 1.36
N PHE A 82 -12.74 3.61 2.12
CA PHE A 82 -11.42 3.85 1.58
C PHE A 82 -10.72 2.54 1.22
N GLY A 83 -10.95 1.46 1.98
CA GLY A 83 -10.56 0.11 1.58
C GLY A 83 -11.17 -0.28 0.23
N ASP A 84 -12.48 -0.06 0.08
CA ASP A 84 -13.21 -0.27 -1.17
C ASP A 84 -12.67 0.63 -2.30
N TYR A 85 -12.33 1.88 -1.99
CA TYR A 85 -11.68 2.78 -2.95
C TYR A 85 -10.35 2.22 -3.44
N ILE A 86 -9.47 1.75 -2.55
CA ILE A 86 -8.16 1.18 -2.92
C ILE A 86 -8.35 0.01 -3.89
N ILE A 87 -9.15 -1.00 -3.53
CA ILE A 87 -9.28 -2.23 -4.34
C ILE A 87 -9.95 -1.98 -5.70
N THR A 88 -10.82 -0.97 -5.78
CA THR A 88 -11.50 -0.61 -7.04
C THR A 88 -10.63 0.26 -7.95
N HIS A 89 -9.54 0.86 -7.45
CA HIS A 89 -8.70 1.78 -8.21
C HIS A 89 -7.31 1.21 -8.54
N ILE A 90 -6.68 0.48 -7.63
CA ILE A 90 -5.30 0.00 -7.77
C ILE A 90 -5.09 -0.90 -9.00
N ASN A 91 -6.15 -1.62 -9.37
CA ASN A 91 -6.18 -2.62 -10.45
C ASN A 91 -7.10 -2.20 -11.60
N GLN A 92 -7.37 -0.90 -11.76
CA GLN A 92 -8.13 -0.42 -12.92
C GLN A 92 -7.37 -0.70 -14.22
N SER A 93 -8.08 -1.31 -15.17
CA SER A 93 -7.53 -1.65 -16.48
C SER A 93 -7.14 -0.38 -17.25
N HIS A 94 -5.85 -0.21 -17.49
CA HIS A 94 -5.31 0.75 -18.45
C HIS A 94 -4.16 0.13 -19.23
N LYS A 95 -3.93 0.66 -20.44
CA LYS A 95 -2.98 0.08 -21.41
C LYS A 95 -1.59 -0.11 -20.78
N GLY A 96 -1.20 -1.36 -20.56
CA GLY A 96 0.14 -1.75 -20.12
C GLY A 96 0.38 -1.81 -18.61
N ARG A 97 -0.64 -1.57 -17.76
CA ARG A 97 -0.49 -1.69 -16.29
C ARG A 97 -0.64 -3.15 -15.85
N PRO A 98 0.29 -3.71 -15.07
CA PRO A 98 0.08 -5.00 -14.42
C PRO A 98 -0.96 -4.90 -13.30
N PHE A 99 -1.54 -6.04 -12.95
CA PHE A 99 -2.33 -6.16 -11.72
C PHE A 99 -1.40 -6.35 -10.53
N PHE A 100 -1.65 -5.60 -9.46
CA PHE A 100 -0.93 -5.71 -8.20
C PHE A 100 -1.64 -6.66 -7.24
N PRO A 101 -0.89 -7.48 -6.47
CA PRO A 101 -1.43 -8.39 -5.46
C PRO A 101 -1.88 -7.64 -4.19
N ILE A 102 -2.71 -6.61 -4.37
CA ILE A 102 -3.34 -5.83 -3.29
C ILE A 102 -4.81 -6.24 -3.22
N VAL A 103 -5.21 -6.83 -2.10
CA VAL A 103 -6.52 -7.45 -1.92
C VAL A 103 -7.16 -7.00 -0.62
N GLN A 104 -8.49 -7.08 -0.56
CA GLN A 104 -9.24 -6.92 0.67
C GLN A 104 -10.18 -8.13 0.83
N ILE A 105 -10.13 -8.76 1.99
CA ILE A 105 -11.03 -9.86 2.33
C ILE A 105 -12.12 -9.28 3.23
N LYS A 106 -13.26 -8.86 2.68
CA LYS A 106 -14.31 -8.17 3.47
C LYS A 106 -14.73 -8.96 4.72
N TYR A 107 -14.86 -10.28 4.58
CA TYR A 107 -15.26 -11.14 5.71
C TYR A 107 -14.17 -11.27 6.79
N LEU A 108 -12.91 -10.96 6.49
CA LEU A 108 -11.82 -10.98 7.47
C LEU A 108 -12.08 -9.99 8.60
N HIS A 109 -12.71 -8.85 8.32
CA HIS A 109 -13.15 -7.88 9.32
C HIS A 109 -14.00 -8.56 10.39
N ASN A 110 -15.05 -9.27 9.96
CA ASN A 110 -15.97 -9.99 10.84
C ASN A 110 -15.27 -11.12 11.59
N MET A 111 -14.41 -11.89 10.91
CA MET A 111 -13.64 -12.96 11.55
C MET A 111 -12.80 -12.43 12.71
N ILE A 112 -12.08 -11.32 12.50
CA ILE A 112 -11.27 -10.69 13.55
C ILE A 112 -12.17 -10.17 14.66
N ASP A 113 -13.27 -9.50 14.30
CA ASP A 113 -14.12 -8.85 15.29
C ASP A 113 -14.89 -9.83 16.18
N SER A 114 -15.33 -10.96 15.63
CA SER A 114 -16.01 -12.01 16.39
C SER A 114 -15.05 -12.84 17.27
N ASN A 115 -13.74 -12.76 17.03
CA ASN A 115 -12.72 -13.47 17.81
C ASN A 115 -12.03 -12.58 18.86
N LYS A 116 -12.58 -11.38 19.15
CA LYS A 116 -12.07 -10.43 20.15
C LYS A 116 -11.87 -11.04 21.54
N GLU A 117 -12.76 -11.93 21.95
CA GLU A 117 -12.79 -12.51 23.31
C GLU A 117 -11.85 -13.72 23.48
N GLY A 118 -11.32 -14.29 22.39
CA GLY A 118 -10.39 -15.44 22.37
C GLY A 118 -8.92 -15.06 22.16
N SER A 119 -8.55 -13.84 22.58
CA SER A 119 -7.51 -12.89 22.12
C SER A 119 -6.17 -13.38 21.54
N ILE A 120 -5.76 -14.64 21.72
CA ILE A 120 -4.52 -15.19 21.14
C ILE A 120 -4.81 -16.37 20.22
N GLN A 121 -5.73 -17.27 20.61
CA GLN A 121 -6.04 -18.46 19.84
C GLN A 121 -6.87 -18.14 18.60
N GLY A 122 -7.86 -17.25 18.71
CA GLY A 122 -8.69 -16.83 17.58
C GLY A 122 -7.87 -16.12 16.48
N PHE A 123 -6.98 -15.20 16.87
CA PHE A 123 -6.07 -14.55 15.94
C PHE A 123 -5.10 -15.53 15.29
N LYS A 124 -4.62 -16.52 16.05
CA LYS A 124 -3.75 -17.55 15.50
C LYS A 124 -4.44 -18.36 14.39
N LEU A 125 -5.68 -18.79 14.59
CA LEU A 125 -6.41 -19.54 13.55
C LEU A 125 -6.62 -18.73 12.27
N ILE A 126 -6.93 -17.44 12.40
CA ILE A 126 -7.06 -16.53 11.25
C ILE A 126 -5.70 -16.37 10.57
N LYS A 127 -4.61 -16.21 11.34
CA LYS A 127 -3.25 -16.11 10.80
C LYS A 127 -2.83 -17.40 10.07
N ASP A 128 -3.04 -18.57 10.68
CA ASP A 128 -2.73 -19.87 10.08
C ASP A 128 -3.46 -20.06 8.75
N MET A 129 -4.73 -19.62 8.65
CA MET A 129 -5.47 -19.59 7.39
C MET A 129 -4.80 -18.70 6.33
N LEU A 130 -4.39 -17.48 6.71
CA LEU A 130 -3.72 -16.57 5.78
C LEU A 130 -2.35 -17.10 5.34
N ASP A 131 -1.59 -17.71 6.25
CA ASP A 131 -0.31 -18.36 5.97
C ASP A 131 -0.47 -19.54 4.98
N MET A 132 -1.62 -20.24 4.99
CA MET A 132 -1.95 -21.25 3.98
C MET A 132 -2.32 -20.64 2.61
N MET A 133 -2.90 -19.45 2.59
CA MET A 133 -3.36 -18.78 1.36
C MET A 133 -2.26 -18.02 0.63
N TYR A 134 -1.34 -17.40 1.38
CA TYR A 134 -0.33 -16.49 0.84
C TYR A 134 1.07 -16.90 1.30
N SER A 135 2.01 -17.00 0.35
CA SER A 135 3.41 -17.33 0.66
C SER A 135 4.17 -16.19 1.35
N ASN A 136 3.82 -14.94 1.04
CA ASN A 136 4.40 -13.75 1.64
C ASN A 136 3.39 -12.62 1.55
N TYR A 137 2.87 -12.17 2.70
CA TYR A 137 1.89 -11.09 2.76
C TYR A 137 2.22 -10.08 3.85
N ARG A 138 1.73 -8.86 3.68
CA ARG A 138 1.80 -7.79 4.68
C ARG A 138 0.43 -7.15 4.80
N PHE A 139 0.11 -6.68 5.99
CA PHE A 139 -1.11 -5.89 6.17
C PHE A 139 -0.88 -4.44 5.81
N TRP A 140 -1.86 -3.84 5.13
CA TRP A 140 -2.02 -2.40 5.04
C TRP A 140 -3.22 -1.99 5.86
N TYR A 141 -2.99 -1.51 7.08
CA TYR A 141 -4.06 -1.07 7.97
C TYR A 141 -4.34 0.41 7.81
N ILE A 142 -5.62 0.81 7.68
CA ILE A 142 -6.04 2.22 7.68
C ILE A 142 -7.21 2.44 8.65
N GLY A 143 -7.04 3.34 9.61
CA GLY A 143 -8.13 3.74 10.51
C GLY A 143 -7.68 4.05 11.93
N LYS A 144 -8.63 4.19 12.85
CA LYS A 144 -8.35 4.31 14.28
C LYS A 144 -7.82 3.01 14.86
N LYS A 145 -7.17 3.09 16.01
CA LYS A 145 -6.79 1.88 16.76
C LYS A 145 -8.05 1.10 17.17
N ASN A 146 -8.11 -0.17 16.78
CA ASN A 146 -9.12 -1.14 17.18
C ASN A 146 -8.50 -2.56 17.18
N THR A 147 -9.31 -3.57 17.44
CA THR A 147 -8.90 -4.99 17.38
C THR A 147 -8.24 -5.39 16.07
N ARG A 148 -8.72 -4.87 14.93
CA ARG A 148 -8.18 -5.16 13.60
C ARG A 148 -6.77 -4.57 13.44
N ALA A 149 -6.53 -3.38 13.98
CA ALA A 149 -5.20 -2.78 14.06
C ALA A 149 -4.23 -3.65 14.87
N ASP A 150 -4.68 -4.12 16.05
CA ASP A 150 -3.87 -4.97 16.92
C ASP A 150 -3.58 -6.32 16.25
N PHE A 151 -4.57 -6.93 15.59
CA PHE A 151 -4.38 -8.15 14.79
C PHE A 151 -3.32 -7.97 13.69
N ALA A 152 -3.42 -6.88 12.92
CA ALA A 152 -2.48 -6.60 11.84
C ALA A 152 -1.05 -6.39 12.35
N LYS A 153 -0.87 -5.65 13.45
CA LYS A 153 0.42 -5.43 14.10
C LYS A 153 1.04 -6.71 14.65
N ASN A 154 0.23 -7.55 15.30
CA ASN A 154 0.70 -8.80 15.89
C ASN A 154 1.06 -9.86 14.83
N SER A 155 0.60 -9.68 13.59
CA SER A 155 0.87 -10.60 12.49
C SER A 155 2.24 -10.38 11.83
N GLY A 156 2.94 -9.28 12.12
CA GLY A 156 4.30 -9.03 11.64
C GLY A 156 4.47 -7.66 10.99
N GLU A 157 5.38 -7.59 10.01
CA GLU A 157 5.63 -6.37 9.24
C GLU A 157 4.43 -5.96 8.40
N GLY A 158 4.20 -4.66 8.28
CA GLY A 158 3.09 -4.11 7.51
C GLY A 158 3.19 -2.62 7.33
N TRP A 159 2.21 -2.06 6.64
CA TRP A 159 2.05 -0.64 6.41
C TRP A 159 0.85 -0.13 7.21
N PHE A 160 1.11 0.59 8.30
CA PHE A 160 0.08 0.93 9.27
C PHE A 160 -0.19 2.43 9.28
N TRP A 161 -1.38 2.83 8.82
CA TRP A 161 -1.90 4.20 8.87
C TRP A 161 -2.90 4.28 10.01
N ILE A 162 -2.39 4.25 11.24
CA ILE A 162 -3.21 4.31 12.44
C ILE A 162 -3.40 5.77 12.83
N PHE A 163 -4.64 6.21 12.97
CA PHE A 163 -4.91 7.61 13.32
C PHE A 163 -4.61 7.87 14.79
N ASP A 164 -4.14 9.07 15.08
CA ASP A 164 -3.89 9.59 16.43
C ASP A 164 -2.82 8.81 17.24
N GLU A 165 -2.06 7.92 16.61
CA GLU A 165 -0.94 7.21 17.25
C GLU A 165 0.38 7.98 17.06
N ASN A 166 1.32 7.85 18.00
CA ASN A 166 2.60 8.55 17.95
C ASN A 166 3.31 8.36 16.60
N ASN A 167 3.88 9.44 16.04
CA ASN A 167 4.53 9.49 14.73
C ASN A 167 3.63 9.31 13.49
N THR A 168 2.30 9.33 13.65
CA THR A 168 1.39 9.28 12.51
C THR A 168 1.06 10.69 12.03
N PHE A 169 0.99 10.88 10.71
CA PHE A 169 0.67 12.18 10.08
C PHE A 169 -0.85 12.36 9.83
N LEU A 170 -1.66 11.38 10.27
CA LEU A 170 -3.11 11.34 10.07
C LEU A 170 -3.79 11.51 11.43
N SER A 171 -4.58 12.56 11.55
CA SER A 171 -5.43 12.81 12.71
C SER A 171 -6.87 12.48 12.37
N SER A 172 -7.58 11.82 13.28
CA SER A 172 -9.00 11.55 13.10
C SER A 172 -9.90 12.76 13.29
N THR A 173 -9.36 13.86 13.83
CA THR A 173 -10.05 15.15 13.97
C THR A 173 -9.79 16.10 12.81
N ASP A 174 -8.97 15.70 11.83
CA ASP A 174 -8.66 16.51 10.66
C ASP A 174 -9.85 16.49 9.69
N GLU A 175 -10.46 17.65 9.46
CA GLU A 175 -11.54 17.83 8.48
C GLU A 175 -11.12 17.45 7.05
N LYS A 176 -9.82 17.47 6.76
CA LYS A 176 -9.26 17.12 5.45
C LYS A 176 -8.75 15.67 5.38
N LEU A 177 -9.04 14.83 6.37
CA LEU A 177 -8.55 13.45 6.44
C LEU A 177 -8.83 12.65 5.17
N ASP A 178 -10.06 12.67 4.67
CA ASP A 178 -10.45 11.91 3.47
C ASP A 178 -9.65 12.34 2.24
N TYR A 179 -9.44 13.65 2.09
CA TYR A 179 -8.60 14.20 1.05
C TYR A 179 -7.14 13.76 1.18
N LYS A 180 -6.61 13.71 2.42
CA LYS A 180 -5.26 13.22 2.68
C LYS A 180 -5.12 11.75 2.31
N LEU A 181 -6.07 10.90 2.69
CA LEU A 181 -6.10 9.47 2.35
C LEU A 181 -6.07 9.28 0.82
N LEU A 182 -6.93 9.97 0.09
CA LEU A 182 -6.97 9.94 -1.37
C LEU A 182 -5.64 10.40 -2.00
N SER A 183 -5.05 11.46 -1.46
CA SER A 183 -3.79 12.02 -1.98
C SER A 183 -2.62 11.05 -1.79
N LEU A 184 -2.51 10.41 -0.62
CA LEU A 184 -1.48 9.39 -0.36
C LEU A 184 -1.66 8.18 -1.26
N PHE A 185 -2.90 7.69 -1.43
CA PHE A 185 -3.17 6.58 -2.33
C PHE A 185 -2.76 6.91 -3.76
N LYS A 186 -3.13 8.08 -4.30
CA LYS A 186 -2.74 8.50 -5.66
C LYS A 186 -1.23 8.64 -5.82
N LEU A 187 -0.53 9.07 -4.76
CA LEU A 187 0.92 9.13 -4.76
C LEU A 187 1.54 7.73 -4.79
N PHE A 188 1.06 6.83 -3.94
CA PHE A 188 1.47 5.42 -3.91
C PHE A 188 1.17 4.70 -5.23
N ASP A 189 -0.01 4.90 -5.81
CA ASP A 189 -0.45 4.32 -7.08
C ASP A 189 0.48 4.69 -8.25
N ARG A 190 0.93 5.95 -8.28
CA ARG A 190 1.93 6.41 -9.25
C ARG A 190 3.30 5.83 -8.93
N ALA A 191 3.71 5.83 -7.67
CA ALA A 191 5.03 5.37 -7.25
C ALA A 191 5.25 3.89 -7.59
N ILE A 192 4.28 3.03 -7.30
CA ILE A 192 4.39 1.59 -7.61
C ILE A 192 4.49 1.36 -9.12
N LEU A 193 3.76 2.13 -9.93
CA LEU A 193 3.81 2.00 -11.38
C LEU A 193 5.17 2.43 -11.96
N GLU A 194 5.70 3.56 -11.48
CA GLU A 194 7.01 4.07 -11.90
C GLU A 194 8.15 3.14 -11.46
N ALA A 195 8.07 2.56 -10.26
CA ALA A 195 9.02 1.57 -9.77
C ALA A 195 8.99 0.29 -10.60
N MET A 196 7.79 -0.19 -10.92
CA MET A 196 7.61 -1.36 -11.78
C MET A 196 8.19 -1.13 -13.17
N PHE A 197 8.04 0.06 -13.76
CA PHE A 197 8.66 0.38 -15.05
C PHE A 197 10.16 0.70 -14.96
N ASN A 198 10.78 0.49 -13.80
CA ASN A 198 12.20 0.73 -13.55
C ASN A 198 12.62 2.18 -13.86
N ARG A 199 11.69 3.13 -13.67
CA ARG A 199 11.92 4.57 -13.86
C ARG A 199 12.40 5.24 -12.58
N ILE A 200 12.11 4.64 -11.43
CA ILE A 200 12.61 5.07 -10.13
C ILE A 200 13.39 3.95 -9.44
N SER A 201 14.53 4.28 -8.82
CA SER A 201 15.24 3.39 -7.90
C SER A 201 14.67 3.53 -6.49
N LEU A 202 14.51 2.40 -5.81
CA LEU A 202 14.00 2.31 -4.44
C LEU A 202 15.10 2.40 -3.37
N ASP A 203 16.34 2.68 -3.78
CA ASP A 203 17.44 2.91 -2.84
C ASP A 203 17.21 4.22 -2.05
N ILE A 204 17.19 4.13 -0.72
CA ILE A 204 17.07 5.26 0.22
C ILE A 204 18.38 5.42 1.01
#